data_AF-A0A514L9A0-F1
#
_entry.id   AF-A0A514L9A0-F1
#
_cell.length_a   1.000
_cell.length_b   1.000
_cell.length_c   1.000
_cell.angle_alpha   90.00
_cell.angle_beta   90.00
_cell.angle_gamma   90.00
#
_symmetry.space_group_name_H-M   'P 1'
#
loop_
_entity.id
_entity.type
_entity.pdbx_description
1 polymer ?
#
loop_
_entity_poly.entity_id
_entity_poly.type
_entity_poly.pdbx_seq_one_letter_code
_entity_poly.pdbx_strand_id
1 'polypeptide(L)'
;MLENTACMTNYLIVIKTILPQKIVIQYYSKNHMPLTNNVIIKLNEITTMVEDKSNLSESEVDEIKSIFKELVESGERYDVDEIEFWFENEGSWKTRAPRIRIANLSNYIQDKYQQTAHLRIISDDDCSCGH
;
A
#
# COMPACT_ATOMS: atom_id res chain seq x y z
N MET A 1 8.96 1.16 -18.57
CA MET A 1 8.87 1.78 -17.23
C MET A 1 7.40 2.05 -17.00
N LEU A 2 6.73 1.24 -16.19
CA LEU A 2 5.32 1.47 -15.84
C LEU A 2 5.32 2.53 -14.76
N GLU A 3 4.97 3.76 -15.14
CA GLU A 3 4.65 4.82 -14.17
C GLU A 3 3.47 4.32 -13.34
N ASN A 4 3.70 4.15 -12.03
CA ASN A 4 2.63 4.00 -11.06
C ASN A 4 1.78 5.27 -11.16
N THR A 5 0.68 5.21 -11.91
CA THR A 5 -0.33 6.27 -11.97
C THR A 5 -1.03 6.32 -10.62
N ALA A 6 -0.39 6.93 -9.63
CA ALA A 6 -1.07 7.37 -8.44
C ALA A 6 -2.21 8.29 -8.91
N CYS A 7 -3.46 7.90 -8.61
CA CYS A 7 -4.65 8.67 -8.94
C CYS A 7 -4.60 9.99 -8.14
N MET A 8 -4.00 11.04 -8.73
CA MET A 8 -3.94 12.36 -8.12
C MET A 8 -5.19 13.15 -8.51
N THR A 9 -5.92 13.66 -7.52
CA THR A 9 -7.04 14.57 -7.76
C THR A 9 -6.55 16.01 -7.72
N ASN A 10 -6.92 16.78 -8.75
CA ASN A 10 -6.60 18.18 -8.87
C ASN A 10 -7.69 19.03 -8.21
N TYR A 11 -7.30 19.90 -7.30
CA TYR A 11 -8.22 20.81 -6.63
C TYR A 11 -7.80 22.27 -6.86
N LEU A 12 -8.80 23.13 -7.04
CA LEU A 12 -8.62 24.57 -7.19
C LEU A 12 -9.36 25.28 -6.04
N ILE A 13 -8.61 25.97 -5.18
CA ILE A 13 -9.16 26.85 -4.16
C ILE A 13 -9.14 28.27 -4.70
N VAL A 14 -10.32 28.90 -4.80
CA VAL A 14 -10.46 30.28 -5.25
C VAL A 14 -10.81 31.17 -4.07
N ILE A 15 -9.87 32.02 -3.66
CA ILE A 15 -10.08 32.99 -2.58
C ILE A 15 -10.49 34.31 -3.21
N LYS A 16 -11.69 34.79 -2.86
CA LYS A 16 -12.14 36.14 -3.19
C LYS A 16 -11.56 37.13 -2.18
N THR A 17 -10.85 38.14 -2.67
CA THR A 17 -10.35 39.23 -1.84
C THR A 17 -11.25 40.47 -1.98
N ILE A 18 -11.10 41.44 -1.08
CA ILE A 18 -11.81 42.73 -1.14
C ILE A 18 -11.36 43.56 -2.36
N LEU A 19 -10.17 43.27 -2.88
CA LEU A 19 -9.62 43.86 -4.11
C LEU A 19 -10.12 43.09 -5.34
N PRO A 20 -10.09 43.67 -6.56
CA PRO A 20 -10.56 43.00 -7.78
C PRO A 20 -9.78 41.73 -8.18
N GLN A 21 -8.73 41.40 -7.42
CA GLN A 21 -7.85 40.27 -7.67
C GLN A 21 -8.39 39.00 -7.00
N LYS A 22 -8.32 37.89 -7.74
CA LYS A 22 -8.61 36.55 -7.22
C LYS A 22 -7.30 35.81 -7.04
N ILE A 23 -7.15 35.12 -5.91
CA ILE A 23 -6.05 34.18 -5.69
C ILE A 23 -6.58 32.79 -6.02
N VAL A 24 -5.89 32.09 -6.91
CA VAL A 24 -6.17 30.70 -7.26
C VAL A 24 -5.02 29.85 -6.74
N ILE A 25 -5.32 28.90 -5.86
CA ILE A 25 -4.35 27.93 -5.35
C ILE A 25 -4.67 26.59 -6.02
N GLN A 26 -3.70 26.05 -6.76
CA GLN A 26 -3.75 24.70 -7.28
C GLN A 26 -3.06 23.76 -6.29
N TYR A 27 -3.73 22.70 -5.88
CA TYR A 27 -3.11 21.64 -5.10
C TYR A 27 -3.47 20.26 -5.63
N TYR A 28 -2.54 19.34 -5.46
CA TYR A 28 -2.67 17.94 -5.82
C TYR A 28 -2.84 17.15 -4.53
N SER A 29 -3.86 16.30 -4.46
CA SER A 29 -4.00 15.34 -3.37
C SER A 29 -3.96 13.93 -3.95
N LYS A 30 -3.16 13.06 -3.33
CA LYS A 30 -3.16 11.64 -3.67
C LYS A 30 -4.48 11.05 -3.17
N ASN A 31 -5.26 10.42 -4.05
CA ASN A 31 -6.39 9.64 -3.60
C ASN A 31 -5.85 8.37 -2.95
N HIS A 32 -5.91 8.32 -1.62
CA HIS A 32 -5.60 7.13 -0.87
C HIS A 32 -6.77 6.15 -0.99
N MET A 33 -6.47 4.90 -1.32
CA MET A 33 -7.49 3.84 -1.31
C MET A 33 -7.72 3.39 0.13
N PRO A 34 -8.95 3.47 0.66
CA PRO A 34 -9.19 3.06 2.04
C PRO A 34 -8.88 1.58 2.23
N LEU A 35 -8.30 1.23 3.38
CA LEU A 35 -8.03 -0.16 3.73
C LEU A 35 -9.34 -0.94 3.89
N THR A 36 -9.40 -2.13 3.30
CA THR A 36 -10.55 -3.04 3.47
C THR A 36 -10.56 -3.60 4.91
N ASN A 37 -11.73 -4.04 5.37
CA ASN A 37 -11.84 -4.65 6.70
C ASN A 37 -10.92 -5.87 6.87
N ASN A 38 -10.73 -6.67 5.81
CA ASN A 38 -9.84 -7.82 5.82
C ASN A 38 -8.38 -7.39 6.07
N VAL A 39 -7.93 -6.34 5.39
CA VAL A 39 -6.60 -5.77 5.61
C VAL A 39 -6.48 -5.26 7.05
N ILE A 40 -7.46 -4.50 7.55
CA ILE A 40 -7.45 -3.97 8.93
C ILE A 40 -7.36 -5.10 9.97
N ILE A 41 -8.08 -6.21 9.78
CA ILE A 41 -8.01 -7.37 10.68
C ILE A 41 -6.59 -7.94 10.73
N LYS A 42 -5.94 -8.10 9.57
CA LYS A 42 -4.56 -8.59 9.48
C LYS A 42 -3.54 -7.61 10.06
N LEU A 43 -3.78 -6.30 9.98
CA LEU A 43 -2.92 -5.30 10.65
C LEU A 43 -3.05 -5.33 12.17
N ASN A 44 -4.26 -5.59 12.69
CA ASN A 44 -4.45 -5.85 14.11
C ASN A 44 -3.73 -7.12 14.55
N GLU A 45 -3.80 -8.20 13.75
CA GLU A 45 -3.07 -9.44 14.01
C GLU A 45 -1.56 -9.18 14.18
N ILE A 46 -0.94 -8.44 13.26
CA ILE A 46 0.46 -8.00 13.36
C ILE A 46 0.69 -7.22 14.66
N THR A 47 -0.19 -6.28 14.99
CA THR A 47 -0.06 -5.43 16.18
C THR A 47 -0.15 -6.21 17.50
N THR A 48 -0.90 -7.32 17.51
CA THR A 48 -1.02 -8.21 18.67
C THR A 48 0.09 -9.24 18.77
N MET A 49 0.66 -9.63 17.64
CA MET A 49 1.74 -10.63 17.54
C MET A 49 3.11 -10.03 17.89
N VAL A 50 3.36 -8.78 17.49
CA VAL A 50 4.63 -8.10 17.75
C VAL A 50 4.69 -7.60 19.19
N GLU A 51 5.60 -8.18 19.97
CA GLU A 51 5.81 -7.83 21.38
C GLU A 51 6.63 -6.52 21.48
N ASP A 52 7.78 -6.45 20.81
CA ASP A 52 8.66 -5.27 20.79
C ASP A 52 8.47 -4.46 19.51
N LYS A 53 7.59 -3.46 19.59
CA LYS A 53 7.31 -2.52 18.50
C LYS A 53 8.42 -1.51 18.24
N SER A 54 9.56 -1.61 18.94
CA SER A 54 10.74 -0.78 18.67
C SER A 54 11.67 -1.41 17.63
N ASN A 55 11.72 -2.75 17.57
CA ASN A 55 12.59 -3.48 16.67
C ASN A 55 12.01 -4.86 16.32
N LEU A 56 11.81 -5.12 15.04
CA LEU A 56 11.27 -6.40 14.56
C LEU A 56 12.35 -7.48 14.47
N SER A 57 12.12 -8.59 15.16
CA SER A 57 12.90 -9.83 15.05
C SER A 57 12.72 -10.50 13.69
N GLU A 58 13.61 -11.45 13.37
CA GLU A 58 13.56 -12.16 12.09
C GLU A 58 12.31 -13.04 11.96
N SER A 59 11.89 -13.70 13.05
CA SER A 59 10.67 -14.51 13.09
C SER A 59 9.43 -13.66 12.85
N GLU A 60 9.30 -12.51 13.53
CA GLU A 60 8.17 -11.59 13.32
C GLU A 60 8.13 -11.08 11.87
N VAL A 61 9.29 -10.82 11.26
CA VAL A 61 9.37 -10.39 9.87
C VAL A 61 8.86 -11.46 8.91
N ASP A 62 9.17 -12.73 9.16
CA ASP A 62 8.70 -13.83 8.32
C ASP A 62 7.20 -14.11 8.50
N GLU A 63 6.68 -13.94 9.72
CA GLU A 63 5.24 -14.00 9.99
C GLU A 63 4.50 -12.84 9.31
N ILE A 64 5.00 -11.61 9.42
CA ILE A 64 4.43 -10.43 8.74
C ILE A 64 4.40 -10.62 7.22
N LYS A 65 5.47 -11.16 6.62
CA LYS A 65 5.48 -11.49 5.18
C LYS A 65 4.37 -12.49 4.83
N SER A 66 4.17 -13.49 5.67
CA SER A 66 3.17 -14.54 5.45
C SER A 66 1.74 -13.96 5.50
N ILE A 67 1.48 -13.05 6.44
CA ILE A 67 0.21 -12.31 6.55
C ILE A 67 -0.08 -11.50 5.28
N PHE A 68 0.90 -10.71 4.79
CA PHE A 68 0.70 -9.95 3.55
C PHE A 68 0.57 -10.83 2.31
N LYS A 69 1.22 -12.00 2.32
CA LYS A 69 1.11 -12.98 1.23
C LYS A 69 -0.30 -13.55 1.14
N GLU A 70 -0.89 -13.91 2.28
CA GLU A 70 -2.28 -14.38 2.36
C GLU A 70 -3.27 -13.33 1.81
N LEU A 71 -3.07 -12.05 2.17
CA LEU A 71 -3.89 -10.95 1.64
C LEU A 71 -3.84 -10.88 0.11
N VAL A 72 -2.64 -10.86 -0.48
CA VAL A 72 -2.53 -10.74 -1.95
C VAL A 72 -2.99 -12.00 -2.67
N GLU A 73 -2.81 -13.19 -2.07
CA GLU A 73 -3.29 -14.47 -2.62
C GLU A 73 -4.82 -14.60 -2.58
N SER A 74 -5.47 -14.00 -1.59
CA SER A 74 -6.94 -13.89 -1.51
C SER A 74 -7.54 -12.83 -2.44
N GLY A 75 -6.70 -12.09 -3.19
CA GLY A 75 -7.13 -11.07 -4.15
C GLY A 75 -7.29 -9.68 -3.56
N GLU A 76 -6.92 -9.46 -2.30
CA GLU A 76 -6.94 -8.13 -1.68
C GLU A 76 -5.81 -7.25 -2.24
N ARG A 77 -6.09 -5.95 -2.36
CA ARG A 77 -5.09 -4.92 -2.66
C ARG A 77 -5.15 -3.82 -1.62
N TYR A 78 -4.00 -3.23 -1.32
CA TYR A 78 -3.87 -2.17 -0.33
C TYR A 78 -2.90 -1.08 -0.81
N ASP A 79 -3.14 0.15 -0.34
CA ASP A 79 -2.20 1.27 -0.50
C ASP A 79 -1.15 1.20 0.61
N VAL A 80 0.11 1.19 0.23
CA VAL A 80 1.26 1.09 1.15
C VAL A 80 1.33 2.29 2.09
N ASP A 81 0.96 3.48 1.60
CA ASP A 81 0.97 4.69 2.43
C ASP A 81 -0.10 4.60 3.53
N GLU A 82 -1.26 4.00 3.21
CA GLU A 82 -2.32 3.78 4.18
C GLU A 82 -1.93 2.72 5.22
N ILE A 83 -1.09 1.74 4.87
CA ILE A 83 -0.52 0.81 5.84
C ILE A 83 0.39 1.56 6.84
N GLU A 84 1.31 2.39 6.36
CA GLU A 84 2.19 3.19 7.25
C GLU A 84 1.35 4.10 8.17
N PHE A 85 0.35 4.78 7.59
CA PHE A 85 -0.53 5.68 8.32
C PHE A 85 -1.39 4.94 9.35
N TRP A 86 -1.89 3.73 9.04
CA TRP A 86 -2.65 2.93 9.99
C TRP A 86 -1.83 2.63 11.25
N PHE A 87 -0.58 2.18 11.09
CA PHE A 87 0.31 1.92 12.22
C PHE A 87 0.68 3.18 13.00
N GLU A 88 0.79 4.32 12.32
CA GLU A 88 1.03 5.60 12.98
C GLU A 88 -0.13 6.02 13.88
N ASN A 89 -1.37 5.76 13.45
CA ASN A 89 -2.58 6.16 14.18
C ASN A 89 -3.09 5.13 15.19
N GLU A 90 -2.74 3.85 15.06
CA GLU A 90 -3.09 2.82 16.04
C GLU A 90 -2.55 3.18 17.44
N GLY A 91 -1.39 3.83 17.49
CA GLY A 91 -0.90 4.54 18.67
C GLY A 91 0.05 3.74 19.57
N SER A 92 0.19 2.43 19.43
CA SER A 92 1.18 1.63 20.17
C SER A 92 2.56 1.63 19.49
N TRP A 93 2.62 1.80 18.17
CA TRP A 93 3.84 1.87 17.39
C TRP A 93 4.50 3.25 17.48
N LYS A 94 5.34 3.47 18.50
CA LYS A 94 5.96 4.80 18.73
C LYS A 94 7.12 5.09 17.80
N THR A 95 7.93 4.10 17.46
CA THR A 95 9.10 4.29 16.60
C THR A 95 8.71 4.19 15.13
N ARG A 96 9.27 5.07 14.30
CA ARG A 96 8.94 5.12 12.87
C ARG A 96 9.58 3.98 12.05
N ALA A 97 10.80 3.59 12.42
CA ALA A 97 11.58 2.59 11.68
C ALA A 97 10.84 1.25 11.47
N PRO A 98 10.23 0.61 12.49
CA PRO A 98 9.48 -0.62 12.28
C PRO A 98 8.22 -0.41 11.44
N ARG A 99 7.51 0.73 11.55
CA ARG A 99 6.35 1.04 10.70
C ARG A 99 6.73 1.08 9.21
N ILE A 100 7.79 1.82 8.88
CA ILE A 100 8.34 1.87 7.51
C ILE A 100 8.76 0.47 7.04
N ARG A 101 9.38 -0.32 7.92
CA ARG A 101 9.81 -1.68 7.59
C ARG A 101 8.63 -2.56 7.21
N ILE A 102 7.51 -2.48 7.94
CA ILE A 102 6.28 -3.22 7.64
C ILE A 102 5.68 -2.77 6.31
N ALA A 103 5.59 -1.45 6.07
CA ALA A 103 5.12 -0.92 4.79
C ALA A 103 5.99 -1.37 3.60
N ASN A 104 7.31 -1.41 3.78
CA ASN A 104 8.22 -1.92 2.75
C ASN A 104 8.04 -3.42 2.48
N LEU A 105 7.80 -4.22 3.53
CA LEU A 105 7.51 -5.64 3.39
C LEU A 105 6.20 -5.86 2.63
N SER A 106 5.15 -5.10 2.95
CA SER A 106 3.86 -5.19 2.27
C SER A 106 3.99 -4.82 0.78
N ASN A 107 4.71 -3.74 0.46
CA ASN A 107 4.98 -3.35 -0.92
C ASN A 107 5.71 -4.46 -1.69
N TYR A 108 6.79 -4.99 -1.13
CA TYR A 108 7.57 -6.05 -1.77
C TYR A 108 6.73 -7.30 -2.07
N ILE A 109 5.88 -7.73 -1.14
CA ILE A 109 5.01 -8.89 -1.33
C ILE A 109 3.97 -8.64 -2.42
N GLN A 110 3.31 -7.47 -2.39
CA GLN A 110 2.33 -7.09 -3.41
C GLN A 110 2.95 -7.00 -4.80
N ASP A 111 4.09 -6.32 -4.95
CA ASP A 111 4.79 -6.18 -6.23
C ASP A 111 5.24 -7.54 -6.78
N LYS A 112 5.79 -8.40 -5.91
CA LYS A 112 6.24 -9.75 -6.30
C LYS A 112 5.07 -10.63 -6.75
N TYR A 113 3.94 -10.56 -6.07
CA TYR A 113 2.74 -11.31 -6.46
C TYR A 113 2.21 -10.85 -7.82
N GLN A 114 2.13 -9.54 -8.06
CA GLN A 114 1.69 -8.98 -9.34
C GLN A 114 2.61 -9.36 -10.50
N GLN A 115 3.94 -9.30 -10.30
CA GLN A 115 4.91 -9.74 -11.30
C GLN A 115 4.72 -11.23 -11.64
N THR A 116 4.53 -12.07 -10.63
CA THR A 116 4.30 -13.51 -10.84
C THR A 116 2.98 -13.78 -11.55
N ALA A 117 1.93 -13.04 -11.24
CA ALA A 117 0.63 -13.14 -11.91
C ALA A 117 0.71 -12.74 -13.38
N HIS A 118 1.45 -11.68 -13.72
CA HIS A 118 1.66 -11.27 -15.11
C HIS A 118 2.43 -12.32 -15.93
N LEU A 119 3.33 -13.08 -15.31
CA LEU A 119 4.04 -14.18 -15.98
C LEU A 119 3.16 -15.43 -16.20
N ARG A 120 2.16 -15.68 -15.33
CA ARG A 120 1.25 -16.83 -15.46
C ARG A 120 0.21 -16.71 -16.57
N ILE A 121 0.01 -15.52 -17.14
CA ILE A 121 -0.96 -15.30 -18.24
C ILE A 121 -0.41 -15.80 -19.60
N ILE A 122 0.88 -16.11 -19.69
CA ILE A 122 1.50 -16.70 -20.90
C ILE A 122 1.81 -18.18 -20.65
N SER A 123 0.81 -18.96 -20.28
CA SER A 123 0.90 -20.42 -20.37
C SER A 123 -0.29 -20.97 -21.13
N ASP A 124 0.07 -21.42 -22.33
CA ASP A 124 -0.59 -22.37 -23.23
C ASP A 124 -1.69 -21.89 -24.21
N ASP A 125 -1.50 -22.40 -25.44
CA ASP A 125 -2.44 -22.58 -26.55
C ASP A 125 -2.70 -21.42 -27.54
N ASP A 126 -1.70 -21.10 -28.38
CA ASP A 126 -1.90 -21.01 -29.86
C ASP A 126 -0.60 -20.57 -30.59
N CYS A 127 0.46 -21.37 -30.49
CA CYS A 127 1.57 -21.27 -31.45
C CYS A 127 1.61 -22.56 -32.29
N SER A 128 0.51 -22.80 -33.00
CA SER A 128 0.52 -23.61 -34.21
C SER A 128 1.24 -22.80 -35.29
N CYS A 129 2.57 -22.91 -35.33
CA CYS A 129 3.33 -22.61 -36.54
C CYS A 129 2.91 -23.63 -37.62
N GLY A 130 1.78 -23.32 -38.25
CA GLY A 130 1.26 -24.07 -39.38
C GLY A 130 2.19 -23.95 -40.57
N HIS A 131 2.62 -25.13 -41.05
CA HIS A 131 3.16 -25.48 -42.36
C HIS A 131 4.39 -24.70 -42.90
#